data_AF-A0AAD6VDJ0-F1
#
_entry.id   AF-A0AAD6VDJ0-F1
#
_cell.length_a   1.000
_cell.length_b   1.000
_cell.length_c   1.000
_cell.angle_alpha   90.00
_cell.angle_beta   90.00
_cell.angle_gamma   90.00
#
_symmetry.space_group_name_H-M   'P 1'
#
loop_
_entity.id
_entity.type
_entity.pdbx_description
1 polymer ?
#
loop_
_entity_poly.entity_id
_entity_poly.type
_entity_poly.pdbx_seq_one_letter_code
_entity_poly.pdbx_strand_id
1 'polypeptide(L)'
;MVSLYARILHCLLLVSKKASLEDYMKDCSWEGLVGHAETIYEEFASADRVQELRELRVPDERRRDADIAAKAKGQKKAAPGSKKEPVPHIKKGDMVFENAILFVRDALLTREFADAIKAGDSGRIVLILKLFAFTYRGNGRTKYAHEMLHVLHNIVNVWSDGLRHTILHNWLLCPTNKTNAFVEVDLVQEHLNLWIKRIYKADGDAHSWDWLAFVSPCVDVLRRLATSMNRDLGSRQGNKHTIPDFDNDIHCLMASLTEHEVYVQKEGRVLDDDEMPAPDVLSAGAAALTHGTTSNPLQEFNAQFDQLRQRRELIPVSELAQYLTEPPLHLPLHSSPIPQGHPAETAAVLDTSTDVPDSEMITVAGDNLTLDLDPLSALANPPDNEDEQDEQAPDEDFFADSPTLTRLDPEDVDLDMDDDWMLDPEPDSGSECGSDDEANIQRSGSESD
;
A
#
# COMPACT_ATOMS: atom_id res chain seq x y z
N MET A 1 4.77 11.50 11.05
CA MET A 1 5.55 12.71 10.68
C MET A 1 6.54 13.17 11.74
N VAL A 2 6.12 13.43 12.98
CA VAL A 2 6.97 13.91 14.11
C VAL A 2 8.38 13.29 14.16
N SER A 3 8.47 11.96 14.08
CA SER A 3 9.75 11.23 14.16
C SER A 3 10.71 11.45 12.97
N LEU A 4 10.22 11.91 11.81
CA LEU A 4 11.07 12.38 10.70
C LEU A 4 11.56 13.80 10.97
N TYR A 5 10.68 14.71 11.42
CA TYR A 5 11.05 16.09 11.73
C TYR A 5 12.15 16.16 12.80
N ALA A 6 12.01 15.42 13.90
CA ALA A 6 13.05 15.34 14.93
C ALA A 6 14.41 14.86 14.39
N ARG A 7 14.41 13.89 13.47
CA ARG A 7 15.64 13.39 12.82
C ARG A 7 16.27 14.44 11.90
N ILE A 8 15.49 15.07 11.03
CA ILE A 8 15.99 16.12 10.11
C ILE A 8 16.52 17.32 10.89
N LEU A 9 15.81 17.78 11.92
CA LEU A 9 16.24 18.89 12.78
C LEU A 9 17.50 18.53 13.60
N HIS A 10 17.63 17.29 14.06
CA HIS A 10 18.86 16.81 14.70
C HIS A 10 20.04 16.77 13.71
N CYS A 11 19.84 16.23 12.49
CA CYS A 11 20.86 16.23 11.45
C CYS A 11 21.26 17.65 11.04
N LEU A 12 20.32 18.60 11.00
CA LEU A 12 20.59 20.01 10.73
C LEU A 12 21.53 20.63 11.76
N LEU A 13 21.39 20.31 13.05
CA LEU A 13 22.33 20.77 14.08
C LEU A 13 23.73 20.16 13.92
N LEU A 14 23.81 18.87 13.54
CA LEU A 14 25.09 18.20 13.26
C LEU A 14 25.83 18.84 12.07
N VAL A 15 25.15 19.03 10.93
CA VAL A 15 25.72 19.60 9.70
C VAL A 15 26.12 21.07 9.92
N SER A 16 25.22 21.88 10.48
CA SER A 16 25.46 23.31 10.71
C SER A 16 26.42 23.59 11.88
N LYS A 17 26.72 22.59 12.71
CA LYS A 17 27.57 22.67 13.91
C LYS A 17 27.06 23.70 14.94
N LYS A 18 25.74 23.91 14.97
CA LYS A 18 25.06 24.81 15.92
C LYS A 18 24.62 24.05 17.17
N ALA A 19 24.66 24.72 18.32
CA ALA A 19 24.28 24.13 19.60
C ALA A 19 22.75 24.00 19.79
N SER A 20 21.97 24.85 19.11
CA SER A 20 20.51 24.90 19.23
C SER A 20 19.87 25.37 17.91
N LEU A 21 18.57 25.08 17.74
CA LEU A 21 17.80 25.57 16.59
C LEU A 21 17.66 27.09 16.63
N GLU A 22 17.56 27.69 17.83
CA GLU A 22 17.53 29.15 18.01
C GLU A 22 18.83 29.81 17.51
N ASP A 23 19.99 29.20 17.77
CA ASP A 23 21.30 29.67 17.28
C ASP A 23 21.51 29.42 15.79
N TYR A 24 20.79 28.46 15.22
CA TYR A 24 20.72 28.24 13.78
C TYR A 24 19.90 29.35 13.11
N MET A 25 18.71 29.69 13.64
CA MET A 25 17.83 30.71 13.03
C MET A 25 18.47 32.10 12.97
N LYS A 26 19.34 32.47 13.93
CA LYS A 26 20.02 33.77 13.96
C LYS A 26 20.90 34.04 12.73
N ASP A 27 21.50 33.00 12.17
CA ASP A 27 22.42 33.07 11.02
C ASP A 27 21.85 32.39 9.76
N CYS A 28 20.56 32.04 9.75
CA CYS A 28 19.95 31.26 8.68
C CYS A 28 19.71 32.12 7.42
N SER A 29 20.33 31.74 6.30
CA SER A 29 19.96 32.21 4.96
C SER A 29 19.32 31.06 4.17
N TRP A 30 18.49 31.40 3.17
CA TRP A 30 17.87 30.38 2.31
C TRP A 30 18.91 29.52 1.59
N GLU A 31 19.96 30.13 1.02
CA GLU A 31 21.06 29.43 0.36
C GLU A 31 21.82 28.51 1.33
N GLY A 32 22.04 28.95 2.58
CA GLY A 32 22.65 28.12 3.62
C GLY A 32 21.76 26.95 4.03
N LEU A 33 20.44 27.16 4.14
CA LEU A 33 19.49 26.09 4.42
C LEU A 33 19.45 25.04 3.31
N VAL A 34 19.49 25.45 2.04
CA VAL A 34 19.57 24.54 0.88
C VAL A 34 20.88 23.73 0.94
N GLY A 35 22.04 24.37 1.11
CA GLY A 35 23.32 23.66 1.20
C GLY A 35 23.42 22.70 2.40
N HIS A 36 22.80 23.04 3.53
CA HIS A 36 22.69 22.09 4.66
C HIS A 36 21.72 20.95 4.34
N ALA A 37 20.62 21.18 3.64
CA ALA A 37 19.68 20.14 3.24
C ALA A 37 20.29 19.16 2.22
N GLU A 38 21.07 19.65 1.25
CA GLU A 38 21.88 18.83 0.33
C GLU A 38 22.86 17.96 1.12
N THR A 39 23.62 18.54 2.06
CA THR A 39 24.52 17.78 2.94
C THR A 39 23.79 16.72 3.77
N ILE A 40 22.60 17.03 4.33
CA ILE A 40 21.79 16.04 5.07
C ILE A 40 21.35 14.88 4.17
N TYR A 41 20.99 15.17 2.91
CA TYR A 41 20.61 14.14 1.94
C TYR A 41 21.81 13.23 1.59
N GLU A 42 22.96 13.81 1.29
CA GLU A 42 24.18 13.07 0.95
C GLU A 42 24.71 12.23 2.12
N GLU A 43 24.79 12.79 3.33
CA GLU A 43 25.36 12.10 4.51
C GLU A 43 24.36 11.16 5.20
N PHE A 44 23.08 11.53 5.28
CA PHE A 44 22.09 10.84 6.13
C PHE A 44 20.89 10.21 5.39
N ALA A 45 20.80 10.30 4.05
CA ALA A 45 19.78 9.60 3.26
C ALA A 45 20.34 8.70 2.14
N SER A 46 21.67 8.62 1.97
CA SER A 46 22.31 7.85 0.90
C SER A 46 22.36 6.33 1.18
N ALA A 47 21.77 5.55 0.26
CA ALA A 47 21.82 4.08 0.30
C ALA A 47 23.25 3.55 0.05
N ASP A 48 24.04 4.23 -0.77
CA ASP A 48 25.42 3.84 -1.10
C ASP A 48 26.29 3.85 0.16
N ARG A 49 26.07 4.83 1.05
CA ARG A 49 26.78 4.92 2.33
C ARG A 49 26.51 3.73 3.25
N VAL A 50 25.27 3.22 3.23
CA VAL A 50 24.87 2.01 3.96
C VAL A 50 25.55 0.78 3.36
N GLN A 51 25.65 0.71 2.02
CA GLN A 51 26.33 -0.37 1.32
C GLN A 51 27.84 -0.40 1.63
N GLU A 52 28.54 0.75 1.62
CA GLU A 52 29.95 0.85 2.01
C GLU A 52 30.22 0.27 3.41
N LEU A 53 29.40 0.65 4.39
CA LEU A 53 29.52 0.17 5.78
C LEU A 53 29.28 -1.34 5.89
N ARG A 54 28.32 -1.87 5.14
CA ARG A 54 28.00 -3.30 5.10
C ARG A 54 29.09 -4.11 4.42
N GLU A 55 29.64 -3.64 3.29
CA GLU A 55 30.73 -4.32 2.59
C GLU A 55 31.99 -4.46 3.45
N LEU A 56 32.30 -3.45 4.26
CA LEU A 56 33.39 -3.52 5.24
C LEU A 56 33.14 -4.58 6.34
N ARG A 57 31.87 -4.86 6.66
CA ARG A 57 31.44 -5.78 7.73
C ARG A 57 31.30 -7.24 7.25
N VAL A 58 30.82 -7.46 6.02
CA VAL A 58 30.54 -8.79 5.42
C VAL A 58 31.67 -9.83 5.58
N PRO A 59 32.97 -9.52 5.40
CA PRO A 59 34.03 -10.52 5.57
C PRO A 59 34.15 -11.02 7.01
N ASP A 60 33.89 -10.17 7.99
CA ASP A 60 33.98 -10.51 9.41
C ASP A 60 32.68 -11.16 9.93
N GLU A 61 31.51 -10.80 9.38
CA GLU A 61 30.26 -11.56 9.54
C GLU A 61 30.44 -13.00 9.07
N ARG A 62 30.90 -13.22 7.82
CA ARG A 62 31.10 -14.57 7.26
C ARG A 62 32.05 -15.44 8.10
N ARG A 63 33.08 -14.85 8.69
CA ARG A 63 34.01 -15.55 9.60
C ARG A 63 33.31 -15.95 10.88
N ARG A 64 32.65 -15.00 11.54
CA ARG A 64 31.89 -15.22 12.78
C ARG A 64 30.81 -16.29 12.60
N ASP A 65 30.07 -16.22 11.51
CA ASP A 65 28.96 -17.14 11.23
C ASP A 65 29.49 -18.56 10.90
N ALA A 66 30.65 -18.67 10.23
CA ALA A 66 31.36 -19.93 10.04
C ALA A 66 31.90 -20.52 11.35
N ASP A 67 32.42 -19.69 12.26
CA ASP A 67 32.88 -20.11 13.59
C ASP A 67 31.71 -20.59 14.47
N ILE A 68 30.56 -19.90 14.42
CA ILE A 68 29.31 -20.33 15.08
C ILE A 68 28.85 -21.67 14.51
N ALA A 69 28.82 -21.83 13.19
CA ALA A 69 28.44 -23.08 12.54
C ALA A 69 29.42 -24.24 12.86
N ALA A 70 30.71 -23.95 13.01
CA ALA A 70 31.72 -24.93 13.43
C ALA A 70 31.51 -25.38 14.88
N LYS A 71 31.26 -24.43 15.81
CA LYS A 71 30.91 -24.74 17.21
C LYS A 71 29.62 -25.54 17.33
N ALA A 72 28.58 -25.17 16.57
CA ALA A 72 27.29 -25.85 16.55
C ALA A 72 27.38 -27.32 16.09
N LYS A 73 28.29 -27.64 15.15
CA LYS A 73 28.57 -29.03 14.74
C LYS A 73 29.26 -29.88 15.83
N GLY A 74 29.89 -29.25 16.82
CA GLY A 74 30.58 -29.93 17.92
C GLY A 74 29.75 -30.15 19.19
N GLN A 75 28.61 -29.47 19.34
CA GLN A 75 27.79 -29.53 20.56
C GLN A 75 26.51 -30.33 20.36
N LYS A 76 26.16 -31.19 21.33
CA LYS A 76 24.81 -31.78 21.42
C LYS A 76 23.81 -30.67 21.74
N LYS A 77 22.60 -30.73 21.15
CA LYS A 77 21.51 -29.75 21.33
C LYS A 77 21.42 -29.28 22.80
N ALA A 78 21.63 -27.98 23.01
CA ALA A 78 21.45 -27.35 24.32
C ALA A 78 19.99 -27.51 24.79
N ALA A 79 19.80 -27.57 26.11
CA ALA A 79 18.47 -27.65 26.71
C ALA A 79 17.68 -26.34 26.45
N PRO A 80 16.35 -26.42 26.26
CA PRO A 80 15.54 -25.22 26.07
C PRO A 80 15.61 -24.34 27.32
N GLY A 81 16.13 -23.11 27.18
CA GLY A 81 16.27 -22.14 28.28
C GLY A 81 17.69 -21.64 28.54
N SER A 82 18.73 -22.13 27.86
CA SER A 82 20.05 -21.50 27.93
C SER A 82 20.03 -20.11 27.27
N LYS A 83 20.46 -19.07 27.99
CA LYS A 83 20.73 -17.75 27.39
C LYS A 83 21.67 -17.92 26.19
N LYS A 84 21.37 -17.28 25.05
CA LYS A 84 22.32 -17.21 23.92
C LYS A 84 23.64 -16.63 24.44
N GLU A 85 24.77 -17.19 24.03
CA GLU A 85 26.06 -16.54 24.25
C GLU A 85 26.10 -15.25 23.41
N PRO A 86 26.54 -14.10 23.95
CA PRO A 86 26.58 -12.85 23.22
C PRO A 86 27.36 -12.99 21.92
N VAL A 87 26.80 -12.50 20.82
CA VAL A 87 27.41 -12.63 19.50
C VAL A 87 28.76 -11.89 19.47
N PRO A 88 29.86 -12.50 18.96
CA PRO A 88 31.17 -11.85 18.94
C PRO A 88 31.12 -10.51 18.19
N HIS A 89 31.53 -9.45 18.89
CA HIS A 89 31.53 -8.08 18.40
C HIS A 89 32.38 -7.92 17.14
N ILE A 90 31.76 -7.45 16.05
CA ILE A 90 32.44 -7.15 14.79
C ILE A 90 33.02 -5.74 14.88
N LYS A 91 34.27 -5.57 14.47
CA LYS A 91 35.02 -4.30 14.62
C LYS A 91 34.75 -3.27 13.50
N LYS A 92 33.74 -3.49 12.66
CA LYS A 92 33.51 -2.74 11.41
C LYS A 92 32.01 -2.58 11.12
N GLY A 93 31.66 -1.54 10.37
CA GLY A 93 30.28 -1.12 10.13
C GLY A 93 29.68 -0.40 11.34
N ASP A 94 28.42 0.04 11.23
CA ASP A 94 27.66 0.63 12.33
C ASP A 94 26.17 0.34 12.09
N MET A 95 25.66 -0.72 12.72
CA MET A 95 24.31 -1.24 12.43
C MET A 95 23.21 -0.23 12.83
N VAL A 96 23.46 0.65 13.80
CA VAL A 96 22.50 1.69 14.22
C VAL A 96 22.49 2.85 13.23
N PHE A 97 23.68 3.34 12.84
CA PHE A 97 23.81 4.42 11.86
C PHE A 97 23.27 4.00 10.47
N GLU A 98 23.57 2.76 10.04
CA GLU A 98 23.01 2.17 8.82
C GLU A 98 21.48 2.16 8.82
N ASN A 99 20.86 1.71 9.93
CA ASN A 99 19.41 1.69 10.07
C ASN A 99 18.81 3.11 10.10
N ALA A 100 19.51 4.07 10.72
CA ALA A 100 19.08 5.46 10.80
C ALA A 100 19.07 6.15 9.42
N ILE A 101 20.08 5.89 8.57
CA ILE A 101 20.12 6.38 7.18
C ILE A 101 18.97 5.81 6.35
N LEU A 102 18.77 4.48 6.40
CA LEU A 102 17.66 3.83 5.68
C LEU A 102 16.30 4.38 6.13
N PHE A 103 16.12 4.63 7.43
CA PHE A 103 14.92 5.28 7.95
C PHE A 103 14.69 6.66 7.32
N VAL A 104 15.70 7.54 7.31
CA VAL A 104 15.54 8.90 6.77
C VAL A 104 15.15 8.85 5.29
N ARG A 105 15.84 8.02 4.50
CA ARG A 105 15.52 7.81 3.08
C ARG A 105 14.07 7.35 2.87
N ASP A 106 13.66 6.29 3.54
CA ASP A 106 12.33 5.69 3.33
C ASP A 106 11.19 6.56 3.90
N ALA A 107 11.46 7.29 4.98
CA ALA A 107 10.53 8.27 5.55
C ALA A 107 10.39 9.52 4.67
N LEU A 108 11.47 9.99 4.00
CA LEU A 108 11.39 11.06 3.01
C LEU A 108 10.53 10.66 1.81
N LEU A 109 10.66 9.43 1.30
CA LEU A 109 9.78 8.91 0.24
C LEU A 109 8.30 8.87 0.68
N THR A 110 8.04 8.48 1.93
CA THR A 110 6.69 8.45 2.50
C THR A 110 6.12 9.86 2.68
N ARG A 111 6.97 10.85 3.03
CA ARG A 111 6.60 12.25 3.11
C ARG A 111 6.28 12.84 1.74
N GLU A 112 7.15 12.61 0.75
CA GLU A 112 6.93 13.06 -0.63
C GLU A 112 5.64 12.46 -1.22
N PHE A 113 5.23 11.26 -0.80
CA PHE A 113 3.93 10.68 -1.15
C PHE A 113 2.75 11.46 -0.57
N ALA A 114 2.81 11.78 0.72
CA ALA A 114 1.78 12.59 1.39
C ALA A 114 1.70 14.02 0.80
N ASP A 115 2.85 14.64 0.49
CA ASP A 115 2.91 15.97 -0.12
C ASP A 115 2.51 15.96 -1.60
N ALA A 116 2.64 14.83 -2.30
CA ALA A 116 2.09 14.61 -3.65
C ALA A 116 0.56 14.50 -3.62
N ILE A 117 0.00 13.71 -2.70
CA ILE A 117 -1.45 13.62 -2.45
C ILE A 117 -2.02 15.00 -2.14
N LYS A 118 -1.47 15.69 -1.13
CA LYS A 118 -2.02 16.97 -0.65
C LYS A 118 -2.00 18.05 -1.73
N ALA A 119 -0.95 18.10 -2.54
CA ALA A 119 -0.83 19.04 -3.65
C ALA A 119 -1.71 18.72 -4.89
N GLY A 120 -2.38 17.56 -4.93
CA GLY A 120 -3.16 17.14 -6.10
C GLY A 120 -2.30 16.56 -7.26
N ASP A 121 -1.06 16.15 -6.99
CA ASP A 121 -0.11 15.75 -8.02
C ASP A 121 -0.01 14.22 -8.19
N SER A 122 -0.98 13.67 -8.93
CA SER A 122 -0.98 12.26 -9.31
C SER A 122 0.23 11.85 -10.16
N GLY A 123 0.96 12.79 -10.78
CA GLY A 123 2.20 12.52 -11.50
C GLY A 123 3.33 12.11 -10.55
N ARG A 124 3.55 12.89 -9.47
CA ARG A 124 4.49 12.55 -8.41
C ARG A 124 4.10 11.27 -7.68
N ILE A 125 2.81 11.03 -7.41
CA ILE A 125 2.32 9.75 -6.88
C ILE A 125 2.82 8.57 -7.75
N VAL A 126 2.60 8.61 -9.06
CA VAL A 126 3.04 7.53 -9.98
C VAL A 126 4.56 7.32 -9.97
N LEU A 127 5.37 8.36 -9.76
CA LEU A 127 6.82 8.20 -9.61
C LEU A 127 7.18 7.43 -8.34
N ILE A 128 6.51 7.72 -7.23
CA ILE A 128 6.77 7.07 -5.94
C ILE A 128 6.22 5.64 -5.92
N LEU A 129 5.08 5.37 -6.58
CA LEU A 129 4.54 4.00 -6.71
C LEU A 129 5.53 3.05 -7.40
N LYS A 130 6.39 3.54 -8.32
CA LYS A 130 7.49 2.75 -8.91
C LYS A 130 8.51 2.32 -7.86
N LEU A 131 8.83 3.19 -6.91
CA LEU A 131 9.73 2.88 -5.79
C LEU A 131 9.04 1.93 -4.81
N PHE A 132 7.76 2.17 -4.49
CA PHE A 132 6.99 1.29 -3.60
C PHE A 132 6.81 -0.13 -4.16
N ALA A 133 6.75 -0.33 -5.48
CA ALA A 133 6.78 -1.67 -6.07
C ALA A 133 8.03 -2.48 -5.63
N PHE A 134 9.20 -1.83 -5.55
CA PHE A 134 10.40 -2.43 -4.98
C PHE A 134 10.29 -2.59 -3.46
N THR A 135 9.93 -1.53 -2.72
CA THR A 135 9.79 -1.55 -1.26
C THR A 135 8.85 -2.66 -0.75
N TYR A 136 7.71 -2.86 -1.41
CA TYR A 136 6.78 -3.95 -1.09
C TYR A 136 7.42 -5.32 -1.33
N ARG A 137 8.13 -5.52 -2.46
CA ARG A 137 8.82 -6.79 -2.74
C ARG A 137 9.92 -7.05 -1.70
N GLY A 138 10.73 -6.05 -1.37
CA GLY A 138 11.83 -6.15 -0.40
C GLY A 138 11.34 -6.49 1.01
N ASN A 139 10.17 -5.97 1.41
CA ASN A 139 9.51 -6.29 2.67
C ASN A 139 8.67 -7.59 2.65
N GLY A 140 8.77 -8.42 1.60
CA GLY A 140 7.99 -9.66 1.47
C GLY A 140 6.49 -9.46 1.23
N ARG A 141 6.04 -8.22 0.97
CA ARG A 141 4.64 -7.86 0.65
C ARG A 141 4.37 -8.11 -0.84
N THR A 142 4.52 -9.37 -1.25
CA THR A 142 4.53 -9.78 -2.66
C THR A 142 3.23 -9.48 -3.42
N LYS A 143 2.06 -9.59 -2.77
CA LYS A 143 0.76 -9.22 -3.35
C LYS A 143 0.72 -7.75 -3.75
N TYR A 144 1.04 -6.85 -2.81
CA TYR A 144 1.10 -5.40 -3.08
C TYR A 144 2.11 -5.06 -4.20
N ALA A 145 3.27 -5.70 -4.22
CA ALA A 145 4.23 -5.53 -5.32
C ALA A 145 3.66 -5.96 -6.68
N HIS A 146 2.85 -7.02 -6.73
CA HIS A 146 2.19 -7.49 -7.95
C HIS A 146 1.09 -6.52 -8.43
N GLU A 147 0.26 -6.00 -7.52
CA GLU A 147 -0.74 -4.98 -7.85
C GLU A 147 -0.09 -3.68 -8.36
N MET A 148 1.03 -3.26 -7.75
CA MET A 148 1.79 -2.12 -8.26
C MET A 148 2.31 -2.37 -9.68
N LEU A 149 2.74 -3.58 -10.02
CA LEU A 149 3.14 -3.93 -11.40
C LEU A 149 1.95 -3.84 -12.37
N HIS A 150 0.75 -4.30 -12.00
CA HIS A 150 -0.46 -4.13 -12.84
C HIS A 150 -0.81 -2.67 -13.06
N VAL A 151 -0.87 -1.86 -12.00
CA VAL A 151 -1.18 -0.42 -12.10
C VAL A 151 -0.15 0.29 -12.97
N LEU A 152 1.14 0.08 -12.72
CA LEU A 152 2.22 0.71 -13.49
C LEU A 152 2.26 0.23 -14.94
N HIS A 153 2.07 -1.07 -15.20
CA HIS A 153 2.00 -1.61 -16.56
C HIS A 153 0.82 -1.01 -17.33
N ASN A 154 -0.34 -0.89 -16.69
CA ASN A 154 -1.53 -0.31 -17.29
C ASN A 154 -1.33 1.17 -17.64
N ILE A 155 -0.79 1.96 -16.71
CA ILE A 155 -0.45 3.39 -16.92
C ILE A 155 0.54 3.57 -18.08
N VAL A 156 1.59 2.75 -18.15
CA VAL A 156 2.70 2.96 -19.11
C VAL A 156 2.40 2.35 -20.49
N ASN A 157 1.74 1.19 -20.56
CA ASN A 157 1.68 0.39 -21.80
C ASN A 157 0.27 0.12 -22.33
N VAL A 158 -0.80 0.22 -21.52
CA VAL A 158 -2.15 -0.25 -21.88
C VAL A 158 -3.13 0.90 -22.07
N TRP A 159 -3.12 1.88 -21.18
CA TRP A 159 -4.05 3.00 -21.22
C TRP A 159 -3.62 4.03 -22.26
N SER A 160 -4.55 4.35 -23.17
CA SER A 160 -4.40 5.50 -24.09
C SER A 160 -4.18 6.79 -23.30
N ASP A 161 -3.55 7.79 -23.93
CA ASP A 161 -3.22 9.07 -23.26
C ASP A 161 -4.46 9.76 -22.66
N GLY A 162 -5.60 9.70 -23.34
CA GLY A 162 -6.88 10.21 -22.82
C GLY A 162 -7.37 9.44 -21.60
N LEU A 163 -7.38 8.11 -21.66
CA LEU A 163 -7.80 7.27 -20.53
C LEU A 163 -6.87 7.43 -19.32
N ARG A 164 -5.55 7.48 -19.54
CA ARG A 164 -4.54 7.72 -18.51
C ARG A 164 -4.72 9.08 -17.87
N HIS A 165 -4.96 10.13 -18.67
CA HIS A 165 -5.25 11.47 -18.17
C HIS A 165 -6.51 11.45 -17.29
N THR A 166 -7.62 10.90 -17.77
CA THR A 166 -8.88 10.80 -17.01
C THR A 166 -8.70 10.02 -15.71
N ILE A 167 -8.05 8.85 -15.72
CA ILE A 167 -7.86 8.05 -14.49
C ILE A 167 -7.00 8.79 -13.47
N LEU A 168 -5.86 9.35 -13.87
CA LEU A 168 -4.96 10.05 -12.94
C LEU A 168 -5.58 11.33 -12.36
N HIS A 169 -6.44 12.03 -13.10
CA HIS A 169 -7.22 13.17 -12.61
C HIS A 169 -8.40 12.77 -11.69
N ASN A 170 -8.75 11.48 -11.64
CA ASN A 170 -9.78 10.94 -10.72
C ASN A 170 -9.17 10.11 -9.57
N TRP A 171 -7.85 10.16 -9.35
CA TRP A 171 -7.23 9.56 -8.15
C TRP A 171 -7.38 10.44 -6.91
N LEU A 172 -7.38 11.76 -7.11
CA LEU A 172 -7.41 12.76 -6.06
C LEU A 172 -8.60 13.70 -6.28
N LEU A 173 -9.25 14.09 -5.20
CA LEU A 173 -10.27 15.14 -5.16
C LEU A 173 -9.77 16.26 -4.24
N CYS A 174 -10.07 17.51 -4.58
CA CYS A 174 -10.02 18.61 -3.62
C CYS A 174 -11.46 19.00 -3.28
N PRO A 175 -12.04 18.46 -2.19
CA PRO A 175 -13.45 18.70 -1.87
C PRO A 175 -13.73 20.13 -1.34
N THR A 176 -12.64 20.82 -1.02
CA THR A 176 -12.53 21.98 -0.13
C THR A 176 -12.17 23.24 -0.92
N ASN A 177 -11.68 23.04 -2.15
CA ASN A 177 -11.09 24.03 -3.04
C ASN A 177 -9.90 24.82 -2.42
N LYS A 178 -9.28 24.29 -1.36
CA LYS A 178 -8.11 24.89 -0.70
C LYS A 178 -6.79 24.31 -1.25
N THR A 179 -5.77 25.16 -1.34
CA THR A 179 -4.41 24.72 -1.69
C THR A 179 -3.90 23.69 -0.70
N ASN A 180 -3.25 22.63 -1.19
CA ASN A 180 -2.73 21.51 -0.39
C ASN A 180 -3.80 20.70 0.41
N ALA A 181 -5.08 20.83 0.05
CA ALA A 181 -6.19 20.11 0.69
C ALA A 181 -6.81 19.03 -0.21
N PHE A 182 -6.04 18.46 -1.15
CA PHE A 182 -6.46 17.26 -1.85
C PHE A 182 -6.41 16.02 -0.92
N VAL A 183 -7.25 15.06 -1.27
CA VAL A 183 -7.41 13.75 -0.62
C VAL A 183 -7.67 12.69 -1.69
N GLU A 184 -7.39 11.44 -1.32
CA GLU A 184 -7.65 10.26 -2.13
C GLU A 184 -9.17 10.11 -2.38
N VAL A 185 -9.58 9.82 -3.61
CA VAL A 185 -11.01 9.61 -3.94
C VAL A 185 -11.59 8.42 -3.17
N ASP A 186 -10.78 7.39 -2.91
CA ASP A 186 -11.15 6.23 -2.09
C ASP A 186 -11.47 6.63 -0.64
N LEU A 187 -10.69 7.54 -0.05
CA LEU A 187 -10.95 8.08 1.31
C LEU A 187 -12.24 8.92 1.35
N VAL A 188 -12.52 9.70 0.29
CA VAL A 188 -13.80 10.42 0.17
C VAL A 188 -14.97 9.44 0.08
N GLN A 189 -14.79 8.32 -0.64
CA GLN A 189 -15.79 7.25 -0.73
C GLN A 189 -15.96 6.51 0.61
N GLU A 190 -14.90 6.26 1.37
CA GLU A 190 -14.95 5.70 2.73
C GLU A 190 -15.78 6.61 3.65
N HIS A 191 -15.55 7.93 3.61
CA HIS A 191 -16.33 8.90 4.39
C HIS A 191 -17.82 8.88 4.03
N LEU A 192 -18.16 8.92 2.74
CA LEU A 192 -19.57 8.86 2.31
C LEU A 192 -20.24 7.55 2.76
N ASN A 193 -19.53 6.42 2.65
CA ASN A 193 -20.00 5.11 3.14
C ASN A 193 -20.22 5.08 4.65
N LEU A 194 -19.39 5.78 5.44
CA LEU A 194 -19.56 5.90 6.89
C LEU A 194 -20.88 6.61 7.24
N TRP A 195 -21.17 7.74 6.60
CA TRP A 195 -22.40 8.51 6.82
C TRP A 195 -23.65 7.71 6.44
N ILE A 196 -23.61 6.98 5.32
CA ILE A 196 -24.70 6.07 4.91
C ILE A 196 -24.94 4.99 5.97
N LYS A 197 -23.89 4.38 6.51
CA LYS A 197 -24.00 3.28 7.49
C LYS A 197 -24.37 3.73 8.91
N ARG A 198 -23.91 4.91 9.36
CA ARG A 198 -24.09 5.40 10.73
C ARG A 198 -25.28 6.34 10.92
N ILE A 199 -25.62 7.17 9.93
CA ILE A 199 -26.56 8.30 10.08
C ILE A 199 -27.76 8.17 9.15
N TYR A 200 -27.56 7.74 7.89
CA TYR A 200 -28.64 7.61 6.89
C TYR A 200 -29.07 6.16 6.64
N LYS A 201 -28.73 5.27 7.57
CA LYS A 201 -29.20 3.89 7.61
C LYS A 201 -30.72 3.93 7.81
N ALA A 202 -31.48 3.35 6.87
CA ALA A 202 -32.91 3.12 7.06
C ALA A 202 -33.15 2.17 8.25
N ASP A 203 -34.35 2.14 8.81
CA ASP A 203 -34.73 1.16 9.83
C ASP A 203 -35.70 0.12 9.27
N GLY A 204 -35.51 -1.15 9.64
CA GLY A 204 -36.40 -2.26 9.29
C GLY A 204 -36.53 -2.50 7.78
N ASP A 205 -37.75 -2.77 7.33
CA ASP A 205 -38.07 -3.15 5.94
C ASP A 205 -37.71 -2.08 4.88
N ALA A 206 -37.37 -0.86 5.30
CA ALA A 206 -36.86 0.19 4.42
C ALA A 206 -35.39 -0.01 3.99
N HIS A 207 -34.69 -1.03 4.51
CA HIS A 207 -33.38 -1.50 4.06
C HIS A 207 -33.43 -2.04 2.62
N SER A 208 -33.44 -1.14 1.64
CA SER A 208 -33.48 -1.47 0.21
C SER A 208 -32.34 -0.83 -0.58
N TRP A 209 -31.99 -1.45 -1.71
CA TRP A 209 -31.09 -0.86 -2.70
C TRP A 209 -31.64 0.45 -3.26
N ASP A 210 -32.97 0.59 -3.37
CA ASP A 210 -33.64 1.83 -3.78
C ASP A 210 -33.43 2.96 -2.77
N TRP A 211 -33.50 2.68 -1.47
CA TRP A 211 -33.16 3.65 -0.42
C TRP A 211 -31.69 4.08 -0.51
N LEU A 212 -30.77 3.12 -0.66
CA LEU A 212 -29.33 3.41 -0.80
C LEU A 212 -29.07 4.27 -2.04
N ALA A 213 -29.67 3.94 -3.19
CA ALA A 213 -29.53 4.71 -4.42
C ALA A 213 -30.12 6.13 -4.31
N PHE A 214 -31.20 6.31 -3.55
CA PHE A 214 -31.79 7.62 -3.28
C PHE A 214 -30.94 8.46 -2.31
N VAL A 215 -30.48 7.88 -1.20
CA VAL A 215 -29.86 8.64 -0.11
C VAL A 215 -28.38 8.93 -0.35
N SER A 216 -27.63 8.03 -1.00
CA SER A 216 -26.18 8.17 -1.19
C SER A 216 -25.77 9.45 -1.94
N PRO A 217 -26.43 9.86 -3.05
CA PRO A 217 -26.13 11.14 -3.71
C PRO A 217 -26.50 12.37 -2.87
N CYS A 218 -27.40 12.22 -1.90
CA CYS A 218 -27.88 13.31 -1.04
C CYS A 218 -26.99 13.57 0.17
N VAL A 219 -26.12 12.62 0.56
CA VAL A 219 -25.33 12.65 1.81
C VAL A 219 -24.59 13.98 2.01
N ASP A 220 -23.89 14.50 1.00
CA ASP A 220 -23.14 15.75 1.16
C ASP A 220 -24.06 16.96 1.37
N VAL A 221 -25.17 17.05 0.62
CA VAL A 221 -26.14 18.14 0.78
C VAL A 221 -26.80 18.07 2.16
N LEU A 222 -27.14 16.87 2.63
CA LEU A 222 -27.72 16.64 3.95
C LEU A 222 -26.73 16.96 5.08
N ARG A 223 -25.44 16.62 4.93
CA ARG A 223 -24.37 17.01 5.87
C ARG A 223 -24.22 18.53 5.91
N ARG A 224 -24.08 19.20 4.77
CA ARG A 224 -23.98 20.67 4.68
C ARG A 224 -25.19 21.36 5.32
N LEU A 225 -26.39 20.83 5.12
CA LEU A 225 -27.62 21.33 5.75
C LEU A 225 -27.59 21.15 7.27
N ALA A 226 -27.21 19.97 7.77
CA ALA A 226 -27.09 19.69 9.20
C ALA A 226 -26.06 20.61 9.88
N THR A 227 -24.88 20.81 9.26
CA THR A 227 -23.85 21.74 9.76
C THR A 227 -24.35 23.19 9.78
N SER A 228 -25.09 23.63 8.75
CA SER A 228 -25.73 24.95 8.76
C SER A 228 -26.73 25.08 9.91
N MET A 229 -27.63 24.11 10.07
CA MET A 229 -28.62 24.12 11.16
C MET A 229 -27.96 24.13 12.54
N ASN A 230 -26.91 23.34 12.77
CA ASN A 230 -26.16 23.31 14.02
C ASN A 230 -25.50 24.66 14.33
N ARG A 231 -24.87 25.30 13.33
CA ARG A 231 -24.32 26.66 13.45
C ARG A 231 -25.40 27.68 13.77
N ASP A 232 -26.49 27.68 13.02
CA ASP A 232 -27.53 28.70 13.06
C ASP A 232 -28.43 28.58 14.31
N LEU A 233 -28.61 27.36 14.82
CA LEU A 233 -29.32 27.06 16.08
C LEU A 233 -28.41 27.12 17.33
N GLY A 234 -27.13 27.46 17.15
CA GLY A 234 -26.23 27.83 18.25
C GLY A 234 -25.63 26.67 19.04
N SER A 235 -25.55 25.45 18.50
CA SER A 235 -24.81 24.36 19.15
C SER A 235 -23.31 24.64 19.10
N ARG A 236 -22.78 25.32 20.12
CA ARG A 236 -21.34 25.51 20.35
C ARG A 236 -20.64 24.21 20.81
N GLN A 237 -20.88 23.11 20.11
CA GLN A 237 -20.00 21.95 20.13
C GLN A 237 -18.79 22.30 19.27
N GLY A 238 -17.67 22.58 19.91
CA GLY A 238 -16.41 22.75 19.20
C GLY A 238 -15.87 21.38 18.82
N ASN A 239 -16.17 20.91 17.62
CA ASN A 239 -15.57 19.67 17.07
C ASN A 239 -14.08 19.83 16.72
N LYS A 240 -13.53 21.04 16.85
CA LYS A 240 -12.10 21.31 16.69
C LYS A 240 -11.35 20.68 17.84
N HIS A 241 -10.89 19.45 17.64
CA HIS A 241 -9.76 18.92 18.42
C HIS A 241 -8.59 19.88 18.22
N THR A 242 -8.10 20.47 19.31
CA THR A 242 -6.89 21.31 19.24
C THR A 242 -5.78 20.48 18.65
N ILE A 243 -5.23 20.89 17.50
CA ILE A 243 -4.11 20.22 16.83
C ILE A 243 -3.03 19.97 17.90
N PRO A 244 -2.64 18.69 18.15
CA PRO A 244 -1.70 18.40 19.21
C PRO A 244 -0.37 19.13 18.98
N ASP A 245 0.11 19.79 20.01
CA ASP A 245 1.43 20.41 20.01
C ASP A 245 2.50 19.32 20.13
N PHE A 246 3.26 19.13 19.04
CA PHE A 246 4.31 18.13 18.94
C PHE A 246 5.70 18.67 19.29
N ASP A 247 5.86 19.94 19.68
CA ASP A 247 7.19 20.54 19.90
C ASP A 247 7.92 19.81 21.04
N ASN A 248 7.22 19.46 22.11
CA ASN A 248 7.77 18.66 23.22
C ASN A 248 8.23 17.26 22.77
N ASP A 249 7.47 16.60 21.89
CA ASP A 249 7.84 15.29 21.35
C ASP A 249 9.06 15.39 20.43
N ILE A 250 9.11 16.42 19.58
CA ILE A 250 10.26 16.71 18.71
C ILE A 250 11.52 16.93 19.55
N HIS A 251 11.44 17.78 20.59
CA HIS A 251 12.57 18.03 21.49
C HIS A 251 13.00 16.79 22.27
N CYS A 252 12.06 15.99 22.78
CA CYS A 252 12.34 14.73 23.47
C CYS A 252 13.06 13.73 22.55
N LEU A 253 12.57 13.57 21.32
CA LEU A 253 13.21 12.71 20.31
C LEU A 253 14.59 13.24 19.90
N MET A 254 14.76 14.55 19.70
CA MET A 254 16.08 15.14 19.41
C MET A 254 17.09 14.91 20.54
N ALA A 255 16.65 14.99 21.80
CA ALA A 255 17.49 14.69 22.96
C ALA A 255 17.92 13.21 22.97
N SER A 256 16.98 12.28 22.78
CA SER A 256 17.27 10.83 22.70
C SER A 256 18.21 10.46 21.54
N LEU A 257 18.01 11.05 20.35
CA LEU A 257 18.90 10.86 19.19
C LEU A 257 20.33 11.34 19.48
N THR A 258 20.46 12.41 20.27
CA THR A 258 21.75 12.97 20.71
C THR A 258 22.40 12.09 21.78
N GLU A 259 21.65 11.65 22.80
CA GLU A 259 22.13 10.79 23.89
C GLU A 259 22.67 9.45 23.38
N HIS A 260 21.98 8.82 22.42
CA HIS A 260 22.41 7.57 21.82
C HIS A 260 23.39 7.75 20.64
N GLU A 261 23.71 9.00 20.28
CA GLU A 261 24.60 9.38 19.17
C GLU A 261 24.25 8.63 17.88
N VAL A 262 22.97 8.64 17.51
CA VAL A 262 22.38 7.81 16.43
C VAL A 262 22.93 8.20 15.06
N TYR A 263 23.13 9.50 14.82
CA TYR A 263 23.64 10.05 13.56
C TYR A 263 25.15 10.37 13.59
N VAL A 264 25.87 9.87 14.59
CA VAL A 264 27.34 9.95 14.64
C VAL A 264 27.89 8.57 14.34
N GLN A 265 28.60 8.39 13.22
CA GLN A 265 29.18 7.10 12.84
C GLN A 265 30.21 6.59 13.87
N LYS A 266 30.04 5.36 14.38
CA LYS A 266 30.95 4.68 15.31
C LYS A 266 31.28 3.27 14.82
N GLU A 267 32.56 3.00 14.57
CA GLU A 267 33.00 1.68 14.09
C GLU A 267 32.68 0.56 15.08
N GLY A 268 32.08 -0.52 14.56
CA GLY A 268 31.76 -1.74 15.29
C GLY A 268 30.46 -1.70 16.08
N ARG A 269 29.65 -0.63 16.00
CA ARG A 269 28.36 -0.61 16.71
C ARG A 269 27.43 -1.71 16.16
N VAL A 270 26.92 -2.54 17.07
CA VAL A 270 25.99 -3.63 16.77
C VAL A 270 24.64 -3.38 17.43
N LEU A 271 23.60 -4.02 16.89
CA LEU A 271 22.27 -4.12 17.54
C LEU A 271 22.28 -5.23 18.60
N ASP A 272 21.17 -5.34 19.35
CA ASP A 272 20.98 -6.39 20.36
C ASP A 272 20.81 -7.80 19.72
N ASP A 273 21.03 -8.86 20.51
CA ASP A 273 21.12 -10.26 20.05
C ASP A 273 19.82 -10.86 19.43
N ASP A 274 18.70 -10.14 19.53
CA ASP A 274 17.40 -10.45 18.92
C ASP A 274 17.00 -9.53 17.76
N GLU A 275 17.75 -8.45 17.51
CA GLU A 275 17.54 -7.53 16.40
C GLU A 275 18.37 -7.89 15.16
N MET A 276 17.88 -7.49 13.98
CA MET A 276 18.59 -7.62 12.71
C MET A 276 18.73 -6.25 12.03
N PRO A 277 19.80 -5.99 11.25
CA PRO A 277 19.89 -4.81 10.41
C PRO A 277 18.65 -4.66 9.53
N ALA A 278 18.11 -3.45 9.43
CA ALA A 278 17.04 -3.16 8.50
C ALA A 278 17.52 -3.47 7.07
N PRO A 279 16.81 -4.33 6.31
CA PRO A 279 17.19 -4.57 4.92
C PRO A 279 17.09 -3.26 4.14
N ASP A 280 17.95 -3.07 3.13
CA ASP A 280 17.65 -2.06 2.12
C ASP A 280 16.52 -2.59 1.24
N VAL A 281 15.29 -2.23 1.58
CA VAL A 281 14.06 -2.73 0.96
C VAL A 281 13.93 -2.36 -0.52
N LEU A 282 14.53 -1.24 -0.96
CA LEU A 282 14.55 -0.84 -2.36
C LEU A 282 15.50 -1.74 -3.15
N SER A 283 16.76 -1.84 -2.72
CA SER A 283 17.78 -2.66 -3.40
C SER A 283 17.45 -4.16 -3.34
N ALA A 284 17.00 -4.66 -2.19
CA ALA A 284 16.54 -6.04 -2.04
C ALA A 284 15.28 -6.32 -2.88
N GLY A 285 14.34 -5.37 -2.94
CA GLY A 285 13.15 -5.46 -3.77
C GLY A 285 13.44 -5.48 -5.26
N ALA A 286 14.34 -4.62 -5.73
CA ALA A 286 14.82 -4.58 -7.11
C ALA A 286 15.51 -5.89 -7.51
N ALA A 287 16.44 -6.38 -6.68
CA ALA A 287 17.08 -7.68 -6.88
C ALA A 287 16.07 -8.85 -6.87
N ALA A 288 15.08 -8.81 -5.97
CA ALA A 288 14.04 -9.85 -5.89
C ALA A 288 13.01 -9.82 -7.04
N LEU A 289 12.82 -8.68 -7.72
CA LEU A 289 12.01 -8.59 -8.95
C LEU A 289 12.80 -8.97 -10.21
N THR A 290 14.11 -8.73 -10.26
CA THR A 290 14.94 -8.96 -11.46
C THR A 290 15.69 -10.31 -11.46
N HIS A 291 16.07 -10.81 -10.29
CA HIS A 291 16.96 -11.96 -10.11
C HIS A 291 16.44 -12.93 -9.03
N GLY A 292 15.11 -13.04 -8.90
CA GLY A 292 14.46 -13.94 -7.94
C GLY A 292 14.96 -15.39 -8.02
N THR A 293 15.25 -15.98 -6.86
CA THR A 293 16.06 -17.22 -6.72
C THR A 293 15.39 -18.49 -7.26
N THR A 294 14.07 -18.51 -7.35
CA THR A 294 13.26 -19.67 -7.77
C THR A 294 12.56 -19.42 -9.10
N SER A 295 12.05 -18.20 -9.28
CA SER A 295 11.48 -17.69 -10.51
C SER A 295 11.69 -16.17 -10.55
N ASN A 296 11.74 -15.61 -11.76
CA ASN A 296 11.81 -14.17 -11.97
C ASN A 296 10.39 -13.59 -12.01
N PRO A 297 9.95 -12.78 -11.03
CA PRO A 297 8.56 -12.33 -10.95
C PRO A 297 8.13 -11.46 -12.13
N LEU A 298 9.07 -10.72 -12.75
CA LEU A 298 8.77 -9.95 -13.96
C LEU A 298 8.59 -10.86 -15.18
N GLN A 299 9.30 -11.99 -15.27
CA GLN A 299 9.06 -12.99 -16.31
C GLN A 299 7.71 -13.70 -16.10
N GLU A 300 7.35 -14.03 -14.86
CA GLU A 300 6.03 -14.59 -14.53
C GLU A 300 4.90 -13.62 -14.89
N PHE A 301 5.03 -12.34 -14.50
CA PHE A 301 4.08 -11.29 -14.82
C PHE A 301 3.90 -11.12 -16.34
N ASN A 302 5.00 -11.07 -17.10
CA ASN A 302 4.95 -10.96 -18.55
C ASN A 302 4.31 -12.20 -19.19
N ALA A 303 4.65 -13.41 -18.72
CA ALA A 303 4.07 -14.65 -19.23
C ALA A 303 2.55 -14.75 -18.94
N GLN A 304 2.10 -14.29 -17.77
CA GLN A 304 0.67 -14.15 -17.46
C GLN A 304 -0.01 -13.16 -18.40
N PHE A 305 0.63 -12.02 -18.69
CA PHE A 305 0.07 -11.01 -19.60
C PHE A 305 -0.03 -11.51 -21.06
N ASP A 306 0.98 -12.25 -21.54
CA ASP A 306 0.95 -12.89 -22.86
C ASP A 306 -0.16 -13.96 -22.94
N GLN A 307 -0.36 -14.76 -21.89
CA GLN A 307 -1.48 -15.69 -21.80
C GLN A 307 -2.84 -14.98 -21.81
N LEU A 308 -2.99 -13.85 -21.11
CA LEU A 308 -4.22 -13.04 -21.13
C LEU A 308 -4.48 -12.44 -22.51
N ARG A 309 -3.43 -12.01 -23.23
CA ARG A 309 -3.54 -11.55 -24.62
C ARG A 309 -4.03 -12.65 -25.55
N GLN A 310 -3.42 -13.83 -25.48
CA GLN A 310 -3.85 -15.00 -26.25
C GLN A 310 -5.30 -15.39 -25.95
N ARG A 311 -5.71 -15.38 -24.67
CA ARG A 311 -7.10 -15.66 -24.26
C ARG A 311 -8.10 -14.66 -24.83
N ARG A 312 -7.72 -13.39 -25.01
CA ARG A 312 -8.57 -12.36 -25.64
C ARG A 312 -8.77 -12.58 -27.15
N GLU A 313 -7.86 -13.30 -27.81
CA GLU A 313 -7.99 -13.68 -29.22
C GLU A 313 -8.87 -14.93 -29.43
N LEU A 314 -9.23 -15.64 -28.36
CA LEU A 314 -10.14 -16.79 -28.42
C LEU A 314 -11.60 -16.33 -28.48
N ILE A 315 -12.37 -16.98 -29.36
CA ILE A 315 -13.82 -16.77 -29.45
C ILE A 315 -14.49 -17.36 -28.20
N PRO A 316 -15.35 -16.61 -27.48
CA PRO A 316 -16.08 -17.12 -26.32
C PRO A 316 -16.92 -18.37 -26.66
N VAL A 317 -17.00 -19.32 -25.73
CA VAL A 317 -17.81 -20.54 -25.91
C VAL A 317 -19.30 -20.20 -26.12
N SER A 318 -19.79 -19.09 -25.55
CA SER A 318 -21.14 -18.56 -25.78
C SER A 318 -21.41 -18.11 -27.23
N GLU A 319 -20.39 -17.65 -27.95
CA GLU A 319 -20.48 -17.34 -29.38
C GLU A 319 -20.34 -18.62 -30.21
N LEU A 320 -19.41 -19.52 -29.84
CA LEU A 320 -19.26 -20.83 -30.50
C LEU A 320 -20.53 -21.70 -30.39
N ALA A 321 -21.29 -21.58 -29.30
CA ALA A 321 -22.56 -22.26 -29.11
C ALA A 321 -23.61 -21.89 -30.20
N GLN A 322 -23.53 -20.69 -30.77
CA GLN A 322 -24.42 -20.26 -31.87
C GLN A 322 -24.12 -20.99 -33.18
N TYR A 323 -22.87 -21.45 -33.36
CA TYR A 323 -22.45 -22.27 -34.50
C TYR A 323 -22.67 -23.79 -34.27
N LEU A 324 -23.03 -24.19 -33.04
CA LEU A 324 -23.39 -25.57 -32.70
C LEU A 324 -24.90 -25.84 -32.73
N THR A 325 -25.72 -24.79 -32.81
CA THR A 325 -27.18 -24.87 -32.94
C THR A 325 -27.69 -24.83 -34.38
N GLU A 326 -26.85 -24.44 -35.36
CA GLU A 326 -27.16 -24.67 -36.77
C GLU A 326 -26.86 -26.13 -37.17
N PRO A 327 -27.78 -26.83 -37.87
CA PRO A 327 -27.50 -28.17 -38.36
C PRO A 327 -26.37 -28.11 -39.42
N PRO A 328 -25.54 -29.16 -39.55
CA PRO A 328 -24.36 -29.11 -40.39
C PRO A 328 -24.75 -28.89 -41.86
N LEU A 329 -24.48 -27.69 -42.37
CA LEU A 329 -24.55 -27.39 -43.80
C LEU A 329 -23.58 -28.32 -44.52
N HIS A 330 -24.14 -29.11 -45.44
CA HIS A 330 -23.39 -30.03 -46.30
C HIS A 330 -22.16 -29.35 -46.90
N LEU A 331 -20.95 -29.74 -46.49
CA LEU A 331 -19.78 -29.47 -47.30
C LEU A 331 -19.97 -30.19 -48.65
N PRO A 332 -19.85 -29.49 -49.79
CA PRO A 332 -19.84 -30.16 -51.07
C PRO A 332 -18.55 -30.99 -51.17
N LEU A 333 -18.69 -32.32 -51.34
CA LEU A 333 -17.57 -33.19 -51.67
C LEU A 333 -16.99 -32.79 -53.04
N HIS A 334 -15.93 -31.97 -53.01
CA HIS A 334 -15.10 -31.78 -54.18
C HIS A 334 -14.31 -33.07 -54.44
N SER A 335 -14.72 -33.79 -55.49
CA SER A 335 -14.05 -34.99 -55.94
C SER A 335 -12.68 -34.63 -56.52
N SER A 336 -11.61 -35.11 -55.88
CA SER A 336 -10.26 -35.09 -56.45
C SER A 336 -10.05 -36.31 -57.36
N PRO A 337 -9.46 -36.16 -58.55
CA PRO A 337 -9.25 -37.28 -59.47
C PRO A 337 -8.12 -38.20 -59.01
N ILE A 338 -8.27 -39.49 -59.31
CA ILE A 338 -7.32 -40.57 -59.00
C ILE A 338 -6.09 -40.51 -59.93
N PRO A 339 -4.84 -40.52 -59.40
CA PRO A 339 -3.66 -40.93 -60.15
C PRO A 339 -3.43 -42.44 -60.02
N GLN A 340 -3.06 -43.11 -61.11
CA GLN A 340 -2.88 -44.56 -61.19
C GLN A 340 -1.43 -45.01 -60.90
N GLY A 341 -1.27 -46.02 -60.03
CA GLY A 341 -0.45 -47.23 -60.28
C GLY A 341 1.09 -47.20 -60.39
N HIS A 342 1.74 -47.82 -59.39
CA HIS A 342 2.93 -48.70 -59.49
C HIS A 342 4.35 -48.09 -59.69
N PRO A 343 5.45 -48.83 -59.37
CA PRO A 343 5.67 -49.66 -58.17
C PRO A 343 7.11 -49.54 -57.53
N ALA A 344 7.27 -50.23 -56.40
CA ALA A 344 8.44 -50.51 -55.53
C ALA A 344 9.90 -50.53 -56.05
N GLU A 345 10.83 -50.09 -55.17
CA GLU A 345 12.21 -50.57 -54.90
C GLU A 345 12.60 -50.06 -53.47
N THR A 346 12.67 -50.84 -52.38
CA THR A 346 13.67 -51.82 -51.87
C THR A 346 15.03 -51.30 -51.34
N ALA A 347 15.17 -51.35 -50.00
CA ALA A 347 16.28 -51.90 -49.19
C ALA A 347 17.57 -51.09 -48.85
N ALA A 348 17.79 -50.87 -47.53
CA ALA A 348 19.01 -51.07 -46.69
C ALA A 348 18.88 -50.18 -45.41
N VAL A 349 18.77 -50.63 -44.15
CA VAL A 349 19.34 -51.72 -43.31
C VAL A 349 20.72 -51.42 -42.68
N LEU A 350 20.67 -50.95 -41.42
CA LEU A 350 21.54 -51.19 -40.23
C LEU A 350 20.91 -50.31 -39.11
N ASP A 351 20.33 -50.75 -37.99
CA ASP A 351 20.66 -51.82 -37.01
C ASP A 351 22.07 -51.59 -36.43
N THR A 352 22.31 -51.38 -35.12
CA THR A 352 21.90 -52.11 -33.90
C THR A 352 22.02 -51.19 -32.64
N SER A 353 21.53 -51.44 -31.42
CA SER A 353 20.44 -52.25 -30.83
C SER A 353 20.58 -52.19 -29.29
N THR A 354 19.51 -52.01 -28.50
CA THR A 354 19.32 -52.63 -27.15
C THR A 354 17.91 -52.33 -26.63
N ASP A 355 17.27 -53.31 -26.00
CA ASP A 355 15.81 -53.45 -25.91
C ASP A 355 15.35 -53.77 -24.46
N VAL A 356 14.17 -53.24 -24.06
CA VAL A 356 13.01 -53.95 -23.41
C VAL A 356 13.21 -54.49 -21.95
N PRO A 357 12.15 -54.75 -21.12
CA PRO A 357 10.67 -54.82 -21.30
C PRO A 357 9.81 -53.79 -20.51
N ASP A 358 8.57 -53.46 -20.89
CA ASP A 358 7.24 -54.16 -20.73
C ASP A 358 6.78 -54.39 -19.27
N SER A 359 5.49 -54.47 -18.88
CA SER A 359 4.16 -54.04 -19.42
C SER A 359 3.08 -54.61 -18.46
N GLU A 360 1.92 -53.95 -18.23
CA GLU A 360 0.63 -54.64 -17.90
C GLU A 360 -0.61 -53.71 -17.93
N MET A 361 -1.79 -54.27 -18.27
CA MET A 361 -3.09 -53.58 -18.52
C MET A 361 -4.20 -54.01 -17.51
N ILE A 362 -5.49 -53.79 -17.88
CA ILE A 362 -6.79 -54.39 -17.42
C ILE A 362 -7.60 -53.50 -16.44
N THR A 363 -8.91 -53.17 -16.61
CA THR A 363 -9.91 -53.24 -17.73
C THR A 363 -11.07 -52.22 -17.49
N VAL A 364 -11.99 -52.04 -18.45
CA VAL A 364 -13.23 -51.23 -18.34
C VAL A 364 -14.50 -52.12 -18.29
N ALA A 365 -15.49 -51.76 -17.44
CA ALA A 365 -16.95 -52.04 -17.56
C ALA A 365 -17.69 -51.24 -16.44
N GLY A 366 -18.94 -50.78 -16.54
CA GLY A 366 -19.90 -50.71 -17.64
C GLY A 366 -21.31 -50.26 -17.17
N ASP A 367 -21.98 -49.44 -17.98
CA ASP A 367 -23.44 -49.17 -18.11
C ASP A 367 -24.37 -48.58 -17.01
N ASN A 368 -25.07 -47.53 -17.48
CA ASN A 368 -26.50 -47.16 -17.33
C ASN A 368 -27.06 -46.31 -16.17
N LEU A 369 -27.95 -45.39 -16.59
CA LEU A 369 -28.71 -44.38 -15.86
C LEU A 369 -30.16 -44.82 -15.62
N THR A 370 -30.75 -44.41 -14.48
CA THR A 370 -32.21 -44.20 -14.34
C THR A 370 -32.47 -43.02 -13.40
N LEU A 371 -33.38 -42.13 -13.80
CA LEU A 371 -33.95 -41.05 -13.00
C LEU A 371 -35.25 -41.52 -12.34
N ASP A 372 -35.55 -41.03 -11.13
CA ASP A 372 -36.90 -41.04 -10.55
C ASP A 372 -37.12 -39.79 -9.68
N LEU A 373 -38.37 -39.31 -9.64
CA LEU A 373 -38.81 -38.06 -9.01
C LEU A 373 -39.80 -38.35 -7.85
N ASP A 374 -39.59 -37.70 -6.69
CA ASP A 374 -40.55 -37.16 -5.71
C ASP A 374 -41.82 -37.95 -5.29
N PRO A 375 -42.22 -37.94 -3.98
CA PRO A 375 -42.96 -36.77 -3.48
C PRO A 375 -42.90 -36.41 -1.98
N LEU A 376 -43.43 -35.21 -1.70
CA LEU A 376 -43.67 -34.55 -0.41
C LEU A 376 -44.58 -35.28 0.61
N SER A 377 -44.39 -34.88 1.88
CA SER A 377 -45.36 -34.87 3.01
C SER A 377 -45.59 -36.13 3.84
N ALA A 378 -45.14 -36.11 5.12
CA ALA A 378 -46.05 -35.99 6.30
C ALA A 378 -45.31 -36.07 7.66
N LEU A 379 -45.92 -35.46 8.71
CA LEU A 379 -45.58 -35.43 10.16
C LEU A 379 -44.65 -34.27 10.59
N ALA A 380 -45.08 -33.06 10.97
CA ALA A 380 -46.20 -32.57 11.81
C ALA A 380 -45.92 -32.51 13.34
N ASN A 381 -45.18 -31.46 13.75
CA ASN A 381 -45.37 -30.54 14.90
C ASN A 381 -45.49 -31.11 16.36
N PRO A 382 -45.32 -30.26 17.40
CA PRO A 382 -44.15 -29.45 17.82
C PRO A 382 -43.75 -29.93 19.27
N PRO A 383 -43.22 -29.16 20.27
CA PRO A 383 -42.78 -27.75 20.32
C PRO A 383 -41.48 -27.46 21.11
N ASP A 384 -41.24 -26.15 21.29
CA ASP A 384 -40.49 -25.42 22.33
C ASP A 384 -38.94 -25.34 22.30
N ASN A 385 -38.52 -24.08 22.43
CA ASN A 385 -37.23 -23.50 22.82
C ASN A 385 -36.14 -23.27 21.75
N GLU A 386 -36.19 -22.04 21.24
CA GLU A 386 -35.13 -21.01 21.27
C GLU A 386 -33.80 -21.21 20.50
N ASP A 387 -33.39 -20.09 19.89
CA ASP A 387 -32.13 -19.74 19.22
C ASP A 387 -31.87 -20.30 17.81
N GLU A 388 -31.92 -19.36 16.85
CA GLU A 388 -31.86 -19.56 15.40
C GLU A 388 -30.46 -19.96 14.93
N GLN A 389 -30.39 -20.92 14.00
CA GLN A 389 -29.16 -21.35 13.34
C GLN A 389 -28.96 -20.61 12.01
N ASP A 390 -27.70 -20.41 11.63
CA ASP A 390 -27.30 -19.94 10.31
C ASP A 390 -27.92 -20.79 9.18
N GLU A 391 -28.70 -20.17 8.28
CA GLU A 391 -28.98 -20.74 6.96
C GLU A 391 -28.07 -20.09 5.90
N GLN A 392 -27.47 -20.94 5.09
CA GLN A 392 -26.33 -20.61 4.23
C GLN A 392 -26.74 -19.79 2.99
N ALA A 393 -26.11 -18.62 2.83
CA ALA A 393 -26.03 -17.94 1.54
C ALA A 393 -25.01 -18.66 0.62
N PRO A 394 -25.17 -18.62 -0.71
CA PRO A 394 -24.31 -19.36 -1.63
C PRO A 394 -22.93 -18.71 -1.81
N ASP A 395 -21.88 -19.45 -1.44
CA ASP A 395 -20.47 -19.33 -1.87
C ASP A 395 -19.90 -17.90 -2.10
N GLU A 396 -19.79 -17.07 -1.06
CA GLU A 396 -18.99 -15.81 -1.08
C GLU A 396 -17.51 -15.99 -0.64
N ASP A 397 -16.98 -17.21 -0.75
CA ASP A 397 -15.68 -17.66 -0.19
C ASP A 397 -14.42 -17.17 -0.95
N PHE A 398 -14.47 -16.00 -1.61
CA PHE A 398 -13.33 -15.44 -2.36
C PHE A 398 -12.73 -14.14 -1.80
N PHE A 399 -13.41 -13.44 -0.86
CA PHE A 399 -12.91 -12.18 -0.30
C PHE A 399 -13.12 -11.95 1.21
N ALA A 400 -13.76 -12.87 1.95
CA ALA A 400 -14.23 -12.62 3.32
C ALA A 400 -13.12 -12.46 4.39
N ASP A 401 -12.05 -13.26 4.38
CA ASP A 401 -11.07 -13.32 5.47
C ASP A 401 -9.80 -12.46 5.22
N SER A 402 -9.96 -11.14 5.18
CA SER A 402 -8.85 -10.18 5.29
C SER A 402 -8.89 -9.43 6.62
N PRO A 403 -7.98 -9.72 7.59
CA PRO A 403 -7.94 -9.05 8.89
C PRO A 403 -7.25 -7.67 8.80
N THR A 404 -7.69 -6.83 7.87
CA THR A 404 -7.19 -5.48 7.63
C THR A 404 -8.18 -4.45 8.14
N LEU A 405 -7.91 -3.92 9.34
CA LEU A 405 -8.56 -2.75 9.95
C LEU A 405 -10.07 -2.85 10.16
N THR A 406 -10.47 -3.63 11.18
CA THR A 406 -11.76 -3.45 11.85
C THR A 406 -11.77 -2.11 12.61
N ARG A 407 -12.17 -1.04 11.91
CA ARG A 407 -12.46 0.28 12.49
C ARG A 407 -13.82 0.25 13.16
N LEU A 408 -13.86 0.16 14.48
CA LEU A 408 -15.11 0.03 15.24
C LEU A 408 -15.67 1.41 15.61
N ASP A 409 -14.79 2.38 15.84
CA ASP A 409 -15.14 3.68 16.42
C ASP A 409 -15.17 4.81 15.36
N PRO A 410 -15.94 5.89 15.58
CA PRO A 410 -15.98 6.99 14.61
C PRO A 410 -14.63 7.72 14.50
N GLU A 411 -13.87 7.74 15.60
CA GLU A 411 -12.54 8.33 15.73
C GLU A 411 -11.47 7.66 14.85
N ASP A 412 -11.71 6.43 14.36
CA ASP A 412 -10.81 5.72 13.43
C ASP A 412 -10.86 6.25 11.97
N VAL A 413 -11.90 7.03 11.66
CA VAL A 413 -12.22 7.58 10.32
C VAL A 413 -12.50 9.08 10.35
N ASP A 414 -12.71 9.69 11.53
CA ASP A 414 -12.66 11.15 11.72
C ASP A 414 -11.23 11.67 11.54
N LEU A 415 -10.86 11.87 10.27
CA LEU A 415 -9.94 12.93 9.91
C LEU A 415 -10.75 14.23 9.83
N ASP A 416 -10.17 15.36 10.28
CA ASP A 416 -10.78 16.71 10.31
C ASP A 416 -11.07 17.33 8.91
N MET A 417 -11.52 16.51 7.95
CA MET A 417 -12.00 16.94 6.64
C MET A 417 -13.21 17.87 6.76
N ASP A 418 -13.98 17.80 7.84
CA ASP A 418 -15.05 18.75 8.13
C ASP A 418 -14.55 20.20 8.32
N ASP A 419 -13.29 20.40 8.74
CA ASP A 419 -12.67 21.72 8.90
C ASP A 419 -12.11 22.25 7.57
N ASP A 420 -11.52 21.39 6.74
CA ASP A 420 -11.06 21.81 5.41
C ASP A 420 -12.24 22.06 4.45
N TRP A 421 -13.35 21.29 4.49
CA TRP A 421 -14.53 21.48 3.63
C TRP A 421 -15.26 22.82 3.84
N MET A 422 -14.88 23.59 4.86
CA MET A 422 -15.36 24.95 5.06
C MET A 422 -14.92 25.87 3.92
N LEU A 423 -15.85 26.20 3.02
CA LEU A 423 -15.77 27.43 2.22
C LEU A 423 -15.78 28.61 3.19
N ASP A 424 -14.67 29.36 3.23
CA ASP A 424 -14.65 30.66 3.89
C ASP A 424 -15.63 31.60 3.16
N PRO A 425 -16.43 32.41 3.89
CA PRO A 425 -17.27 33.42 3.26
C PRO A 425 -16.39 34.47 2.56
N GLU A 426 -16.81 34.93 1.38
CA GLU A 426 -16.06 35.94 0.63
C GLU A 426 -15.85 37.22 1.46
N PRO A 427 -14.69 37.90 1.33
CA PRO A 427 -14.45 39.15 2.04
C PRO A 427 -15.39 40.25 1.55
N ASP A 428 -16.25 40.73 2.43
CA ASP A 428 -17.24 41.75 2.14
C ASP A 428 -16.59 43.03 1.58
N SER A 429 -17.00 43.41 0.37
CA SER A 429 -16.42 44.51 -0.38
C SER A 429 -17.02 45.84 0.04
N GLY A 430 -16.51 46.41 1.14
CA GLY A 430 -16.58 47.86 1.36
C GLY A 430 -16.93 48.33 2.77
N SER A 431 -15.94 48.89 3.45
CA SER A 431 -16.13 50.15 4.18
C SER A 431 -14.83 50.95 4.17
N GLU A 432 -14.97 52.27 4.15
CA GLU A 432 -13.90 53.20 3.78
C GLU A 432 -12.86 53.45 4.88
N CYS A 433 -11.75 54.05 4.46
CA CYS A 433 -10.69 54.56 5.31
C CYS A 433 -11.21 55.55 6.36
N GLY A 434 -10.79 55.36 7.61
CA GLY A 434 -10.86 56.35 8.69
C GLY A 434 -9.54 56.38 9.43
N SER A 435 -8.58 57.16 8.91
CA SER A 435 -7.43 57.60 9.70
C SER A 435 -7.90 58.54 10.80
N ASP A 436 -7.36 58.42 12.01
CA ASP A 436 -6.94 59.58 12.81
C ASP A 436 -5.96 59.14 13.89
N ASP A 437 -4.95 59.98 14.10
CA ASP A 437 -3.88 59.82 15.10
C ASP A 437 -4.32 60.28 16.50
N GLU A 438 -3.46 59.98 17.49
CA GLU A 438 -3.18 60.74 18.71
C GLU A 438 -3.57 60.19 20.11
N ALA A 439 -2.54 60.30 20.97
CA ALA A 439 -2.58 60.74 22.37
C ALA A 439 -3.25 59.89 23.47
N ASN A 440 -2.41 59.03 24.04
CA ASN A 440 -2.35 58.73 25.48
C ASN A 440 -2.60 59.96 26.40
N ILE A 441 -3.67 59.94 27.20
CA ILE A 441 -3.79 60.70 28.46
C ILE A 441 -4.43 59.85 29.57
N GLN A 442 -3.78 59.81 30.74
CA GLN A 442 -4.34 59.25 31.99
C GLN A 442 -5.24 60.25 32.72
N ARG A 443 -6.37 59.79 33.29
CA ARG A 443 -7.04 60.18 34.58
C ARG A 443 -8.53 59.80 34.52
N SER A 444 -9.07 58.94 35.39
CA SER A 444 -9.34 59.03 36.85
C SER A 444 -10.62 59.80 37.21
N GLY A 445 -11.52 59.16 37.95
CA GLY A 445 -12.80 59.71 38.46
C GLY A 445 -13.96 59.34 37.54
N SER A 446 -14.99 58.58 37.93
CA SER A 446 -15.89 58.61 39.09
C SER A 446 -17.14 59.47 38.86
N GLU A 447 -18.28 58.88 39.23
CA GLU A 447 -19.63 59.46 39.38
C GLU A 447 -20.51 59.56 38.11
N SER A 448 -21.60 58.82 38.26
CA SER A 448 -22.90 58.80 37.58
C SER A 448 -23.64 60.14 37.53
N ASP A 449 -24.52 60.26 36.53
CA ASP A 449 -25.98 60.34 36.75
C ASP A 449 -26.70 59.58 35.62
#